data_AF-A0A927G8F2-F1
#
_entry.id   AF-A0A927G8F2-F1
#
_cell.length_a   1.000
_cell.length_b   1.000
_cell.length_c   1.000
_cell.angle_alpha   90.00
_cell.angle_beta   90.00
_cell.angle_gamma   90.00
#
_symmetry.space_group_name_H-M   'P 1'
#
loop_
_entity.id
_entity.type
_entity.pdbx_description
1 polymer ?
#
loop_
_entity_poly.entity_id
_entity_poly.type
_entity_poly.pdbx_seq_one_letter_code
_entity_poly.pdbx_strand_id
1 'polypeptide(L)'
;MRKLVRAWAAVCAAALVATGAVTVTATSAAAVPATIPLTITNDAGRGPVYVYVIGENLQNGDMGYADASGAFHPWPDAGPQPVPAPDASIPGPGAGQEKTIRLPKLSGRVYFSYGKKLSFSVVNDGRLVQPAVQNPTDPNRDTMFSWTEYTLNDAGLWINSTQVDFFSAPYQVGLKKADGSIISTGMLKSDGFDRFFSDLAATPGAWGNLVQRAPDGSILRALNPSHGLGVGLVPENVMDGYVDRVWDHYRTRDLVVRPFGYDQSVVFTGRVVGDRMRFTNDSGAEVASFVKPSADSIFGCHKDLLAPNDQIVGPIARTLCAGFNRTTLLTNATQPDQSSAGFYQDTVTNYYAKLVHAQMANGKAYAFAFDDVSAQESLVHDGNPTAAYISLDPFSGSANPVGDGGGEVQNPGDGGFVGTGEIQATNGMCLDVPWADPTDGNQIQIVGCSGNAAQRWTRASDGTVRALGKCLDVAGGSSAGGTKVQLWDCNGTGAQTWQYDAGTHELRNPQSGRCLDAAGGAPLHDGQKLIIWDCWKGPGQRWTV
;
A
#
# COMPACT_ATOMS: atom_id res chain seq x y z
N MET A 1 0.17 -38.94 50.51
CA MET A 1 0.10 -38.92 52.00
C MET A 1 1.54 -38.81 52.51
N ARG A 2 2.08 -37.83 53.23
CA ARG A 2 1.70 -36.58 53.94
C ARG A 2 2.99 -35.69 53.83
N LYS A 3 3.02 -34.48 53.25
CA LYS A 3 2.90 -33.11 53.87
C LYS A 3 3.49 -33.03 55.28
N LEU A 4 4.25 -32.03 55.76
CA LEU A 4 4.62 -30.62 55.47
C LEU A 4 5.81 -30.30 56.44
N VAL A 5 6.64 -29.25 56.29
CA VAL A 5 6.61 -27.93 57.00
C VAL A 5 7.90 -27.20 56.53
N ARG A 6 7.86 -26.12 55.73
CA ARG A 6 7.75 -24.67 56.02
C ARG A 6 8.91 -23.98 56.79
N ALA A 7 9.47 -22.99 56.07
CA ALA A 7 9.98 -21.67 56.49
C ALA A 7 11.31 -21.56 57.25
N TRP A 8 12.32 -21.01 56.56
CA TRP A 8 13.39 -20.23 57.17
C TRP A 8 13.31 -18.80 56.62
N ALA A 9 13.11 -17.86 57.52
CA ALA A 9 13.39 -16.45 57.31
C ALA A 9 14.87 -16.22 57.69
N ALA A 10 15.65 -15.58 56.81
CA ALA A 10 16.91 -14.98 57.19
C ALA A 10 17.12 -13.70 56.38
N VAL A 11 17.15 -12.62 57.14
CA VAL A 11 17.48 -11.26 56.75
C VAL A 11 18.92 -11.20 56.25
N CYS A 12 19.14 -10.67 55.05
CA CYS A 12 20.42 -10.08 54.67
C CYS A 12 20.18 -8.66 54.17
N ALA A 13 20.80 -7.72 54.87
CA ALA A 13 20.65 -6.28 54.71
C ALA A 13 21.05 -5.82 53.31
N ALA A 14 20.19 -5.00 52.71
CA ALA A 14 20.50 -4.22 51.52
C ALA A 14 21.49 -3.11 51.87
N ALA A 15 22.68 -3.13 51.27
CA ALA A 15 23.48 -1.93 51.11
C ALA A 15 22.93 -1.18 49.88
N LEU A 16 22.33 0.00 50.12
CA LEU A 16 21.96 0.94 49.08
C LEU A 16 23.20 1.36 48.29
N VAL A 17 23.20 1.09 46.99
CA VAL A 17 23.88 1.95 46.02
C VAL A 17 22.78 2.62 45.23
N ALA A 18 22.62 3.92 45.44
CA ALA A 18 21.69 4.76 44.69
C ALA A 18 22.20 4.93 43.26
N THR A 19 21.80 4.04 42.36
CA THR A 19 21.76 4.36 40.94
C THR A 19 20.41 5.02 40.68
N GLY A 20 20.44 6.29 40.30
CA GLY A 20 19.26 7.00 39.81
C GLY A 20 18.76 6.29 38.56
N ALA A 21 17.78 5.40 38.74
CA ALA A 21 17.01 4.86 37.63
C ALA A 21 16.21 6.03 37.06
N VAL A 22 16.66 6.54 35.91
CA VAL A 22 15.77 7.28 35.01
C VAL A 22 14.73 6.26 34.58
N THR A 23 13.60 6.23 35.29
CA THR A 23 12.41 5.57 34.80
C THR A 23 12.00 6.31 33.53
N VAL A 24 12.42 5.80 32.38
CA VAL A 24 11.71 6.08 31.13
C VAL A 24 10.36 5.42 31.31
N THR A 25 9.40 6.17 31.86
CA THR A 25 8.00 5.83 31.69
C THR A 25 7.76 5.90 30.19
N ALA A 26 7.77 4.75 29.52
CA ALA A 26 7.11 4.63 28.25
C ALA A 26 5.67 5.09 28.52
N THR A 27 5.32 6.28 28.05
CA THR A 27 3.94 6.74 28.05
C THR A 27 3.16 5.66 27.31
N SER A 28 2.25 4.98 28.02
CA SER A 28 1.31 4.09 27.37
C SER A 28 0.67 4.86 26.23
N ALA A 29 0.73 4.35 25.00
CA ALA A 29 0.00 4.94 23.88
C ALA A 29 -1.44 5.18 24.35
N ALA A 30 -1.95 6.40 24.16
CA ALA A 30 -3.33 6.71 24.52
C ALA A 30 -4.24 5.71 23.79
N ALA A 31 -5.20 5.12 24.51
CA ALA A 31 -6.12 4.17 23.91
C ALA A 31 -6.86 4.82 22.74
N VAL A 32 -6.95 4.12 21.60
CA VAL A 32 -7.72 4.60 20.44
C VAL A 32 -9.14 4.94 20.89
N PRO A 33 -9.64 6.17 20.63
CA PRO A 33 -10.94 6.61 21.13
C PRO A 33 -12.08 5.80 20.51
N ALA A 34 -13.26 5.83 21.14
CA ALA A 34 -14.45 5.13 20.65
C ALA A 34 -14.85 5.55 19.22
N THR A 35 -14.59 6.82 18.89
CA THR A 35 -14.73 7.36 17.53
C THR A 35 -13.55 8.30 17.23
N ILE A 36 -13.21 8.46 15.95
CA ILE A 36 -12.32 9.53 15.44
C ILE A 36 -13.10 10.41 14.44
N PRO A 37 -12.72 11.68 14.22
CA PRO A 37 -13.33 12.48 13.16
C PRO A 37 -12.93 11.94 11.78
N LEU A 38 -13.91 11.81 10.88
CA LEU A 38 -13.70 11.56 9.45
C LEU A 38 -14.15 12.80 8.67
N THR A 39 -13.22 13.49 8.03
CA THR A 39 -13.52 14.62 7.14
C THR A 39 -13.65 14.14 5.71
N ILE A 40 -14.77 14.47 5.09
CA ILE A 40 -15.08 14.14 3.69
C ILE A 40 -15.08 15.45 2.91
N THR A 41 -14.22 15.56 1.90
CA THR A 41 -14.11 16.72 1.02
C THR A 41 -14.68 16.39 -0.36
N ASN A 42 -15.44 17.30 -0.96
CA ASN A 42 -15.99 17.11 -2.31
C ASN A 42 -15.35 18.03 -3.34
N ASP A 43 -14.26 17.54 -3.93
CA ASP A 43 -13.56 18.15 -5.07
C ASP A 43 -14.03 17.59 -6.41
N ALA A 44 -14.96 16.61 -6.39
CA ALA A 44 -15.49 15.95 -7.58
C ALA A 44 -16.33 16.87 -8.47
N GLY A 45 -16.79 18.00 -7.94
CA GLY A 45 -17.69 18.93 -8.65
C GLY A 45 -19.07 18.34 -8.95
N ARG A 46 -19.46 17.26 -8.25
CA ARG A 46 -20.72 16.53 -8.44
C ARG A 46 -21.52 16.48 -7.14
N GLY A 47 -22.84 16.39 -7.27
CA GLY A 47 -23.75 16.25 -6.13
C GLY A 47 -25.22 16.08 -6.55
N PRO A 48 -26.15 15.88 -5.60
CA PRO A 48 -25.90 15.68 -4.17
C PRO A 48 -25.06 14.42 -3.88
N VAL A 49 -24.28 14.44 -2.80
CA VAL A 49 -23.50 13.29 -2.32
C VAL A 49 -24.26 12.60 -1.19
N TYR A 50 -24.32 11.27 -1.20
CA TYR A 50 -24.84 10.46 -0.10
C TYR A 50 -23.75 9.54 0.42
N VAL A 51 -23.52 9.56 1.73
CA VAL A 51 -22.50 8.79 2.44
C VAL A 51 -23.15 7.72 3.31
N TYR A 52 -22.53 6.55 3.46
CA TYR A 52 -23.00 5.46 4.32
C TYR A 52 -21.82 4.85 5.06
N VAL A 53 -21.90 4.68 6.38
CA VAL A 53 -20.90 3.96 7.17
C VAL A 53 -21.53 2.64 7.61
N ILE A 54 -21.13 1.53 7.00
CA ILE A 54 -21.80 0.23 7.15
C ILE A 54 -20.76 -0.85 7.48
N GLY A 55 -21.06 -1.71 8.46
CA GLY A 55 -20.23 -2.87 8.75
C GLY A 55 -20.55 -3.55 10.07
N GLU A 56 -19.56 -4.25 10.60
CA GLU A 56 -19.64 -5.05 11.82
C GLU A 56 -19.14 -4.25 13.02
N ASN A 57 -19.97 -4.16 14.06
CA ASN A 57 -19.54 -3.66 15.35
C ASN A 57 -18.64 -4.69 16.04
N LEU A 58 -17.35 -4.36 16.15
CA LEU A 58 -16.33 -5.27 16.68
C LEU A 58 -16.49 -5.60 18.17
N GLN A 59 -17.35 -4.90 18.90
CA GLN A 59 -17.59 -5.19 20.32
C GLN A 59 -18.59 -6.33 20.53
N ASN A 60 -19.55 -6.48 19.63
CA ASN A 60 -20.66 -7.42 19.81
C ASN A 60 -20.94 -8.31 18.59
N GLY A 61 -20.31 -8.05 17.44
CA GLY A 61 -20.47 -8.81 16.20
C GLY A 61 -21.70 -8.45 15.38
N ASP A 62 -22.47 -7.44 15.79
CA ASP A 62 -23.69 -7.05 15.08
C ASP A 62 -23.33 -6.35 13.76
N MET A 63 -24.05 -6.69 12.69
CA MET A 63 -24.02 -5.95 11.43
C MET A 63 -24.98 -4.76 11.48
N GLY A 64 -24.56 -3.60 10.97
CA GLY A 64 -25.37 -2.40 11.02
C GLY A 64 -24.75 -1.23 10.28
N TYR A 65 -25.20 -0.02 10.62
CA TYR A 65 -24.66 1.23 10.12
C TYR A 65 -24.39 2.23 11.24
N ALA A 66 -23.50 3.17 10.99
CA ALA A 66 -23.25 4.30 11.89
C ALA A 66 -23.82 5.59 11.29
N ASP A 67 -24.47 6.41 12.12
CA ASP A 67 -24.91 7.75 11.73
C ASP A 67 -23.78 8.78 11.81
N ALA A 68 -24.06 10.04 11.47
CA ALA A 68 -23.06 11.11 11.45
C ALA A 68 -22.39 11.37 12.82
N SER A 69 -23.05 11.04 13.93
CA SER A 69 -22.52 11.16 15.29
C SER A 69 -21.62 9.98 15.68
N GLY A 70 -21.59 8.92 14.87
CA GLY A 70 -20.88 7.68 15.12
C GLY A 70 -21.66 6.69 15.97
N ALA A 71 -22.95 6.96 16.23
CA ALA A 71 -23.82 6.01 16.91
C ALA A 71 -24.16 4.85 15.96
N PHE A 72 -24.00 3.62 16.46
CA PHE A 72 -24.24 2.39 15.72
C PHE A 72 -25.71 1.97 15.83
N HIS A 73 -26.27 1.54 14.70
CA HIS A 73 -27.64 1.07 14.55
C HIS A 73 -27.60 -0.32 13.89
N PRO A 74 -27.95 -1.40 14.61
CA PRO A 74 -27.97 -2.75 14.04
C PRO A 74 -29.04 -2.85 12.95
N TRP A 75 -28.76 -3.65 11.93
CA TRP A 75 -29.77 -3.98 10.93
C TRP A 75 -30.92 -4.77 11.55
N PRO A 76 -32.16 -4.59 11.06
CA PRO A 76 -33.25 -5.44 11.48
C PRO A 76 -32.99 -6.87 11.00
N ASP A 77 -33.33 -7.86 11.83
CA ASP A 77 -33.36 -9.25 11.39
C ASP A 77 -34.45 -9.40 10.32
N ALA A 78 -34.02 -9.71 9.10
CA ALA A 78 -34.88 -9.95 7.97
C ALA A 78 -34.88 -11.44 7.68
N GLY A 79 -36.01 -12.02 7.29
CA GLY A 79 -36.08 -13.45 6.97
C GLY A 79 -35.09 -13.90 5.86
N PRO A 80 -35.17 -15.17 5.43
CA PRO A 80 -34.19 -15.75 4.49
C PRO A 80 -34.19 -15.09 3.11
N GLN A 81 -35.19 -14.28 2.80
CA GLN A 81 -35.28 -13.50 1.59
C GLN A 81 -34.77 -12.08 1.84
N PRO A 82 -33.88 -11.53 0.97
CA PRO A 82 -33.45 -10.15 1.10
C PRO A 82 -34.63 -9.19 1.11
N VAL A 83 -34.68 -8.30 2.11
CA VAL A 83 -35.64 -7.19 2.18
C VAL A 83 -34.88 -5.86 2.10
N PRO A 84 -35.53 -4.78 1.64
CA PRO A 84 -34.91 -3.46 1.62
C PRO A 84 -34.39 -3.05 3.00
N ALA A 85 -33.14 -2.60 3.06
CA ALA A 85 -32.55 -2.04 4.27
C ALA A 85 -33.19 -0.67 4.61
N PRO A 86 -33.25 -0.28 5.90
CA PRO A 86 -33.52 1.10 6.28
C PRO A 86 -32.56 2.09 5.61
N ASP A 87 -33.02 3.32 5.39
CA ASP A 87 -32.17 4.38 4.82
C ASP A 87 -31.09 4.82 5.81
N ALA A 88 -29.87 4.34 5.56
CA ALA A 88 -28.67 4.69 6.34
C ALA A 88 -27.87 5.85 5.75
N SER A 89 -28.44 6.61 4.79
CA SER A 89 -27.70 7.70 4.15
C SER A 89 -27.48 8.89 5.09
N ILE A 90 -26.23 9.38 5.07
CA ILE A 90 -25.83 10.66 5.63
C ILE A 90 -25.67 11.63 4.46
N PRO A 91 -26.27 12.84 4.51
CA PRO A 91 -26.00 13.87 3.49
C PRO A 91 -24.50 14.19 3.42
N GLY A 92 -23.88 14.07 2.26
CA GLY A 92 -22.47 14.42 2.05
C GLY A 92 -22.25 15.93 1.88
N PRO A 93 -20.98 16.36 1.75
CA PRO A 93 -20.65 17.75 1.44
C PRO A 93 -21.10 18.19 0.04
N GLY A 94 -21.45 19.47 -0.12
CA GLY A 94 -21.65 20.11 -1.42
C GLY A 94 -20.33 20.25 -2.18
N ALA A 95 -20.39 20.57 -3.48
CA ALA A 95 -19.19 20.77 -4.29
C ALA A 95 -18.31 21.91 -3.72
N GLY A 96 -17.00 21.66 -3.60
CA GLY A 96 -16.03 22.57 -2.99
C GLY A 96 -16.18 22.72 -1.47
N GLN A 97 -16.93 21.84 -0.81
CA GLN A 97 -17.14 21.86 0.63
C GLN A 97 -16.60 20.60 1.29
N GLU A 98 -16.44 20.67 2.61
CA GLU A 98 -16.12 19.55 3.46
C GLU A 98 -17.23 19.28 4.48
N LYS A 99 -17.29 18.04 4.98
CA LYS A 99 -18.16 17.65 6.07
C LYS A 99 -17.45 16.65 6.97
N THR A 100 -17.49 16.87 8.27
CA THR A 100 -16.96 15.92 9.26
C THR A 100 -18.07 15.09 9.90
N ILE A 101 -17.88 13.78 9.94
CA ILE A 101 -18.67 12.82 10.72
C ILE A 101 -17.78 12.10 11.73
N ARG A 102 -18.35 11.26 12.60
CA ARG A 102 -17.58 10.42 13.53
C ARG A 102 -17.49 8.99 13.00
N LEU A 103 -16.26 8.50 12.85
CA LEU A 103 -15.96 7.12 12.46
C LEU A 103 -15.80 6.27 13.72
N PRO A 104 -16.71 5.31 14.00
CA PRO A 104 -16.64 4.46 15.18
C PRO A 104 -15.71 3.27 14.98
N LYS A 105 -15.37 2.61 16.11
CA LYS A 105 -14.74 1.28 16.10
C LYS A 105 -15.68 0.26 15.43
N LEU A 106 -15.35 -0.08 14.20
CA LEU A 106 -16.16 -0.90 13.30
C LEU A 106 -15.22 -1.42 12.20
N SER A 107 -15.56 -2.57 11.62
CA SER A 107 -14.93 -3.07 10.40
C SER A 107 -15.96 -3.09 9.28
N GLY A 108 -15.67 -2.42 8.16
CA GLY A 108 -16.67 -2.28 7.10
C GLY A 108 -16.27 -1.28 6.03
N ARG A 109 -17.27 -0.58 5.49
CA ARG A 109 -17.15 0.30 4.33
C ARG A 109 -17.75 1.68 4.59
N VAL A 110 -17.07 2.70 4.08
CA VAL A 110 -17.68 4.01 3.87
C VAL A 110 -18.02 4.15 2.39
N TYR A 111 -19.30 3.97 2.06
CA TYR A 111 -19.82 4.17 0.71
C TYR A 111 -20.09 5.66 0.45
N PHE A 112 -19.91 6.08 -0.80
CA PHE A 112 -20.38 7.38 -1.27
C PHE A 112 -20.94 7.28 -2.69
N SER A 113 -22.00 8.03 -2.96
CA SER A 113 -22.73 8.01 -4.23
C SER A 113 -23.14 9.41 -4.66
N TYR A 114 -23.27 9.61 -5.98
CA TYR A 114 -23.63 10.90 -6.58
C TYR A 114 -25.02 10.86 -7.18
N GLY A 115 -25.83 11.87 -6.88
CA GLY A 115 -27.14 12.11 -7.48
C GLY A 115 -28.27 11.20 -7.00
N LYS A 116 -27.97 9.92 -6.74
CA LYS A 116 -28.93 8.91 -6.26
C LYS A 116 -28.41 8.22 -5.00
N LYS A 117 -29.33 7.87 -4.10
CA LYS A 117 -29.03 7.00 -2.97
C LYS A 117 -28.76 5.57 -3.45
N LEU A 118 -27.96 4.84 -2.68
CA LEU A 118 -27.75 3.41 -2.86
C LEU A 118 -28.91 2.63 -2.25
N SER A 119 -29.27 1.53 -2.90
CA SER A 119 -30.25 0.57 -2.43
C SER A 119 -29.53 -0.64 -1.86
N PHE A 120 -29.69 -0.86 -0.56
CA PHE A 120 -29.17 -2.03 0.13
C PHE A 120 -30.31 -2.99 0.49
N SER A 121 -29.97 -4.26 0.67
CA SER A 121 -30.88 -5.26 1.23
C SER A 121 -30.23 -5.95 2.43
N VAL A 122 -31.05 -6.39 3.37
CA VAL A 122 -30.65 -7.18 4.54
C VAL A 122 -31.32 -8.54 4.49
N VAL A 123 -30.63 -9.56 4.99
CA VAL A 123 -31.10 -10.95 5.06
C VAL A 123 -31.07 -11.43 6.51
N ASN A 124 -31.34 -12.73 6.72
CA ASN A 124 -31.23 -13.42 8.01
C ASN A 124 -29.97 -13.00 8.77
N ASP A 125 -30.13 -12.89 10.08
CA ASP A 125 -29.06 -12.55 11.02
C ASP A 125 -28.53 -11.12 10.81
N GLY A 126 -29.35 -10.23 10.24
CA GLY A 126 -29.04 -8.82 10.02
C GLY A 126 -27.91 -8.56 9.01
N ARG A 127 -27.52 -9.55 8.21
CA ARG A 127 -26.40 -9.39 7.26
C ARG A 127 -26.80 -8.52 6.07
N LEU A 128 -25.88 -7.66 5.64
CA LEU A 128 -26.03 -6.83 4.44
C LEU A 128 -25.73 -7.64 3.16
N VAL A 129 -26.59 -7.51 2.16
CA VAL A 129 -26.27 -7.89 0.76
C VAL A 129 -25.45 -6.75 0.14
N GLN A 130 -24.18 -7.03 -0.18
CA GLN A 130 -23.30 -6.06 -0.85
C GLN A 130 -23.77 -5.80 -2.29
N PRO A 131 -23.60 -4.57 -2.84
CA PRO A 131 -23.90 -4.30 -4.24
C PRO A 131 -23.11 -5.22 -5.19
N ALA A 132 -23.78 -5.74 -6.23
CA ALA A 132 -23.24 -6.68 -7.19
C ALA A 132 -23.50 -6.19 -8.63
N VAL A 133 -22.94 -5.02 -8.96
CA VAL A 133 -23.21 -4.27 -10.21
C VAL A 133 -22.75 -4.94 -11.50
N GLN A 134 -22.01 -6.05 -11.43
CA GLN A 134 -21.83 -6.94 -12.57
C GLN A 134 -23.16 -7.50 -13.06
N ASN A 135 -24.11 -7.74 -12.14
CA ASN A 135 -25.46 -8.18 -12.46
C ASN A 135 -26.26 -7.01 -13.10
N PRO A 136 -26.80 -7.17 -14.33
CA PRO A 136 -27.60 -6.13 -14.98
C PRO A 136 -28.85 -5.70 -14.20
N THR A 137 -29.35 -6.53 -13.29
CA THR A 137 -30.54 -6.23 -12.48
C THR A 137 -30.22 -5.68 -11.09
N ASP A 138 -28.94 -5.46 -10.75
CA ASP A 138 -28.60 -4.83 -9.47
C ASP A 138 -29.20 -3.42 -9.39
N PRO A 139 -29.89 -3.05 -8.29
CA PRO A 139 -30.56 -1.76 -8.18
C PRO A 139 -29.59 -0.56 -8.19
N ASN A 140 -28.30 -0.79 -7.95
CA ASN A 140 -27.24 0.22 -7.97
C ASN A 140 -26.48 0.27 -9.30
N ARG A 141 -26.87 -0.54 -10.30
CA ARG A 141 -26.19 -0.65 -11.60
C ARG A 141 -25.95 0.70 -12.27
N ASP A 142 -26.95 1.59 -12.24
CA ASP A 142 -26.92 2.90 -12.91
C ASP A 142 -26.56 4.06 -11.98
N THR A 143 -26.06 3.79 -10.78
CA THR A 143 -25.66 4.82 -9.80
C THR A 143 -24.14 5.00 -9.83
N MET A 144 -23.63 6.22 -9.91
CA MET A 144 -22.19 6.48 -9.74
C MET A 144 -21.83 6.44 -8.25
N PHE A 145 -21.01 5.47 -7.84
CA PHE A 145 -20.61 5.29 -6.45
C PHE A 145 -19.27 4.57 -6.34
N SER A 146 -18.67 4.66 -5.17
CA SER A 146 -17.54 3.83 -4.75
C SER A 146 -17.57 3.67 -3.23
N TRP A 147 -16.56 3.01 -2.67
CA TRP A 147 -16.38 2.88 -1.22
C TRP A 147 -14.92 2.80 -0.85
N THR A 148 -14.59 3.20 0.37
CA THR A 148 -13.36 2.80 1.06
C THR A 148 -13.67 1.69 2.06
N GLU A 149 -12.74 0.76 2.26
CA GLU A 149 -12.80 -0.23 3.33
C GLU A 149 -11.95 0.26 4.49
N TYR A 150 -12.47 0.08 5.71
CA TYR A 150 -11.75 0.46 6.91
C TYR A 150 -11.97 -0.51 8.06
N THR A 151 -11.01 -0.53 8.98
CA THR A 151 -11.17 -1.11 10.30
C THR A 151 -10.59 -0.14 11.31
N LEU A 152 -11.42 0.31 12.25
CA LEU A 152 -10.98 1.02 13.44
C LEU A 152 -11.18 0.11 14.65
N ASN A 153 -10.12 -0.16 15.39
CA ASN A 153 -10.16 -0.95 16.62
C ASN A 153 -9.12 -0.44 17.63
N ASP A 154 -8.87 -1.19 18.70
CA ASP A 154 -7.88 -0.80 19.73
C ASP A 154 -6.44 -0.78 19.23
N ALA A 155 -6.16 -1.43 18.09
CA ALA A 155 -4.85 -1.45 17.44
C ALA A 155 -4.68 -0.36 16.38
N GLY A 156 -5.66 0.52 16.19
CA GLY A 156 -5.57 1.68 15.30
C GLY A 156 -6.56 1.65 14.13
N LEU A 157 -6.22 2.37 13.07
CA LEU A 157 -7.01 2.49 11.85
C LEU A 157 -6.25 1.86 10.68
N TRP A 158 -6.94 1.03 9.91
CA TRP A 158 -6.58 0.68 8.54
C TRP A 158 -7.65 1.25 7.63
N ILE A 159 -7.26 1.96 6.58
CA ILE A 159 -8.19 2.52 5.59
C ILE A 159 -7.55 2.42 4.19
N ASN A 160 -8.30 1.91 3.22
CA ASN A 160 -7.80 1.68 1.87
C ASN A 160 -8.56 2.48 0.79
N SER A 161 -7.92 2.64 -0.36
CA SER A 161 -8.61 2.79 -1.63
C SER A 161 -8.61 1.43 -2.33
N THR A 162 -9.72 1.01 -2.90
CA THR A 162 -9.86 -0.33 -3.50
C THR A 162 -10.50 -0.30 -4.89
N GLN A 163 -9.99 -1.17 -5.75
CA GLN A 163 -10.44 -1.39 -7.12
C GLN A 163 -10.63 -2.90 -7.40
N VAL A 164 -10.72 -3.71 -6.34
CA VAL A 164 -10.84 -5.18 -6.44
C VAL A 164 -12.12 -5.59 -7.16
N ASP A 165 -13.21 -4.82 -6.99
CA ASP A 165 -14.49 -5.11 -7.65
C ASP A 165 -14.64 -4.27 -8.93
N PHE A 166 -14.28 -2.99 -8.90
CA PHE A 166 -14.32 -2.11 -10.06
C PHE A 166 -13.51 -0.81 -9.87
N PHE A 167 -13.17 -0.17 -10.99
CA PHE A 167 -12.65 1.19 -11.06
C PHE A 167 -13.80 2.14 -11.41
N SER A 168 -14.10 3.13 -10.56
CA SER A 168 -15.24 4.05 -10.73
C SER A 168 -14.89 5.43 -10.15
N ALA A 169 -15.85 6.14 -9.56
CA ALA A 169 -15.69 7.47 -9.00
C ALA A 169 -14.35 7.59 -8.21
N PRO A 170 -13.44 8.47 -8.64
CA PRO A 170 -12.11 8.56 -8.05
C PRO A 170 -12.18 9.16 -6.65
N TYR A 171 -11.31 8.66 -5.78
CA TYR A 171 -11.20 9.11 -4.41
C TYR A 171 -9.86 8.71 -3.82
N GLN A 172 -9.45 9.45 -2.82
CA GLN A 172 -8.30 9.12 -1.98
C GLN A 172 -8.71 9.11 -0.52
N VAL A 173 -7.94 8.37 0.27
CA VAL A 173 -8.13 8.25 1.71
C VAL A 173 -6.88 8.66 2.45
N GLY A 174 -7.02 9.08 3.70
CA GLY A 174 -5.89 9.34 4.56
C GLY A 174 -6.24 9.27 6.03
N LEU A 175 -5.21 9.35 6.86
CA LEU A 175 -5.35 9.47 8.31
C LEU A 175 -4.32 10.44 8.88
N LYS A 176 -4.67 11.04 10.01
CA LYS A 176 -3.78 11.87 10.80
C LYS A 176 -3.24 11.05 11.97
N LYS A 177 -1.92 11.03 12.14
CA LYS A 177 -1.25 10.39 13.27
C LYS A 177 -1.30 11.26 14.53
N ALA A 178 -0.89 10.71 15.67
CA ALA A 178 -0.79 11.44 16.92
C ALA A 178 0.24 12.59 16.90
N ASP A 179 1.28 12.48 16.07
CA ASP A 179 2.30 13.53 15.88
C ASP A 179 1.82 14.69 14.98
N GLY A 180 0.59 14.59 14.45
CA GLY A 180 -0.03 15.59 13.59
C GLY A 180 0.21 15.40 12.10
N SER A 181 1.10 14.49 11.70
CA SER A 181 1.33 14.17 10.30
C SER A 181 0.17 13.44 9.65
N ILE A 182 0.02 13.60 8.33
CA ILE A 182 -1.03 12.98 7.54
C ILE A 182 -0.41 12.05 6.51
N ILE A 183 -0.93 10.83 6.43
CA ILE A 183 -0.59 9.87 5.39
C ILE A 183 -1.82 9.54 4.54
N SER A 184 -1.64 9.39 3.23
CA SER A 184 -2.73 9.18 2.29
C SER A 184 -2.36 8.26 1.12
N THR A 185 -3.38 7.76 0.41
CA THR A 185 -3.25 6.89 -0.77
C THR A 185 -4.52 6.91 -1.62
N GLY A 186 -4.45 6.38 -2.86
CA GLY A 186 -5.57 6.29 -3.79
C GLY A 186 -5.73 7.48 -4.75
N MET A 187 -4.94 8.54 -4.57
CA MET A 187 -4.97 9.70 -5.47
C MET A 187 -4.52 9.30 -6.88
N LEU A 188 -5.32 9.64 -7.89
CA LEU A 188 -4.95 9.46 -9.28
C LEU A 188 -3.98 10.56 -9.74
N LYS A 189 -3.20 10.24 -10.77
CA LYS A 189 -2.49 11.23 -11.59
C LYS A 189 -3.49 12.18 -12.25
N SER A 190 -2.99 13.34 -12.69
CA SER A 190 -3.80 14.28 -13.48
C SER A 190 -4.40 13.57 -14.70
N ASP A 191 -5.71 13.73 -14.88
CA ASP A 191 -6.52 13.05 -15.90
C ASP A 191 -6.49 11.52 -15.83
N GLY A 192 -6.08 10.94 -14.70
CA GLY A 192 -5.88 9.49 -14.54
C GLY A 192 -7.17 8.69 -14.73
N PHE A 193 -8.33 9.25 -14.37
CA PHE A 193 -9.63 8.60 -14.59
C PHE A 193 -9.89 8.40 -16.09
N ASP A 194 -9.84 9.46 -16.90
CA ASP A 194 -10.08 9.38 -18.34
C ASP A 194 -8.99 8.56 -19.06
N ARG A 195 -7.72 8.68 -18.64
CA ARG A 195 -6.62 7.87 -19.18
C ARG A 195 -6.83 6.39 -18.94
N PHE A 196 -7.26 5.99 -17.74
CA PHE A 196 -7.57 4.58 -17.46
C PHE A 196 -8.59 4.01 -18.45
N PHE A 197 -9.72 4.71 -18.65
CA PHE A 197 -10.76 4.22 -19.55
C PHE A 197 -10.33 4.22 -21.02
N SER A 198 -9.57 5.24 -21.44
CA SER A 198 -8.99 5.30 -22.79
C SER A 198 -8.03 4.15 -23.04
N ASP A 199 -7.10 3.90 -22.12
CA ASP A 199 -6.08 2.86 -22.24
C ASP A 199 -6.71 1.45 -22.16
N LEU A 200 -7.73 1.26 -21.32
CA LEU A 200 -8.45 0.00 -21.22
C LEU A 200 -9.22 -0.31 -22.51
N ALA A 201 -9.85 0.70 -23.12
CA ALA A 201 -10.51 0.56 -24.41
C ALA A 201 -9.53 0.31 -25.57
N ALA A 202 -8.31 0.85 -25.48
CA ALA A 202 -7.24 0.62 -26.45
C ALA A 202 -6.51 -0.73 -26.25
N THR A 203 -6.73 -1.41 -25.12
CA THR A 203 -6.07 -2.69 -24.82
C THR A 203 -6.63 -3.79 -25.73
N PRO A 204 -5.78 -4.53 -26.47
CA PRO A 204 -6.23 -5.57 -27.39
C PRO A 204 -7.07 -6.66 -26.71
N GLY A 205 -8.08 -7.17 -27.42
CA GLY A 205 -8.94 -8.23 -26.92
C GLY A 205 -10.19 -7.69 -26.23
N ALA A 206 -10.65 -8.37 -25.18
CA ALA A 206 -11.97 -8.14 -24.59
C ALA A 206 -11.97 -7.15 -23.40
N TRP A 207 -10.82 -6.54 -23.05
CA TRP A 207 -10.69 -5.69 -21.86
C TRP A 207 -11.59 -4.44 -21.90
N GLY A 208 -11.80 -3.86 -23.08
CA GLY A 208 -12.73 -2.74 -23.27
C GLY A 208 -14.18 -3.08 -22.93
N ASN A 209 -14.58 -4.36 -22.95
CA ASN A 209 -15.93 -4.79 -22.59
C ASN A 209 -16.23 -4.67 -21.09
N LEU A 210 -15.19 -4.51 -20.25
CA LEU A 210 -15.36 -4.31 -18.81
C LEU A 210 -16.01 -2.97 -18.47
N VAL A 211 -15.99 -2.00 -19.41
CA VAL A 211 -16.54 -0.66 -19.21
C VAL A 211 -18.06 -0.69 -19.20
N GLN A 212 -18.65 -0.28 -18.09
CA GLN A 212 -20.08 -0.03 -17.94
C GLN A 212 -20.38 1.45 -18.12
N ARG A 213 -21.44 1.73 -18.88
CA ARG A 213 -21.95 3.08 -19.13
C ARG A 213 -23.37 3.21 -18.59
N ALA A 214 -23.72 4.42 -18.19
CA ALA A 214 -25.08 4.79 -17.85
C ALA A 214 -25.96 4.86 -19.13
N PRO A 215 -27.29 4.90 -19.00
CA PRO A 215 -28.20 5.02 -20.15
C PRO A 215 -27.96 6.24 -21.04
N ASP A 216 -27.36 7.31 -20.50
CA ASP A 216 -26.98 8.52 -21.26
C ASP A 216 -25.63 8.41 -21.98
N GLY A 217 -24.96 7.24 -21.89
CA GLY A 217 -23.67 6.95 -22.50
C GLY A 217 -22.45 7.39 -21.66
N SER A 218 -22.66 8.08 -20.54
CA SER A 218 -21.58 8.47 -19.64
C SER A 218 -20.92 7.23 -18.99
N ILE A 219 -19.64 7.32 -18.71
CA ILE A 219 -18.88 6.24 -18.07
C ILE A 219 -19.31 6.14 -16.60
N LEU A 220 -19.64 4.92 -16.15
CA LEU A 220 -19.91 4.62 -14.74
C LEU A 220 -18.69 3.98 -14.08
N ARG A 221 -18.18 2.89 -14.65
CA ARG A 221 -17.11 2.08 -14.05
C ARG A 221 -16.50 1.12 -15.06
N ALA A 222 -15.36 0.53 -14.73
CA ALA A 222 -14.90 -0.72 -15.34
C ALA A 222 -14.90 -1.83 -14.29
N LEU A 223 -15.51 -2.97 -14.61
CA LEU A 223 -15.49 -4.14 -13.73
C LEU A 223 -14.08 -4.72 -13.63
N ASN A 224 -13.74 -5.27 -12.46
CA ASN A 224 -12.60 -6.17 -12.35
C ASN A 224 -12.76 -7.39 -13.29
N PRO A 225 -11.68 -7.94 -13.84
CA PRO A 225 -11.74 -9.05 -14.80
C PRO A 225 -12.45 -10.32 -14.29
N SER A 226 -12.39 -10.66 -13.00
CA SER A 226 -13.13 -11.80 -12.42
C SER A 226 -14.64 -11.60 -12.54
N HIS A 227 -15.14 -10.40 -12.23
CA HIS A 227 -16.54 -10.08 -12.49
C HIS A 227 -16.87 -10.08 -13.98
N GLY A 228 -15.98 -9.56 -14.82
CA GLY A 228 -16.11 -9.60 -16.27
C GLY A 228 -16.25 -11.03 -16.82
N LEU A 229 -15.44 -11.96 -16.32
CA LEU A 229 -15.54 -13.40 -16.62
C LEU A 229 -16.89 -13.96 -16.17
N GLY A 230 -17.31 -13.65 -14.94
CA GLY A 230 -18.57 -14.13 -14.37
C GLY A 230 -19.83 -13.73 -15.15
N VAL A 231 -19.74 -12.70 -16.00
CA VAL A 231 -20.83 -12.26 -16.91
C VAL A 231 -20.47 -12.35 -18.40
N GLY A 232 -19.39 -13.06 -18.76
CA GLY A 232 -19.03 -13.35 -20.14
C GLY A 232 -18.50 -12.15 -20.96
N LEU A 233 -17.98 -11.11 -20.31
CA LEU A 233 -17.39 -9.94 -20.98
C LEU A 233 -15.93 -10.17 -21.41
N VAL A 234 -15.23 -11.07 -20.72
CA VAL A 234 -13.85 -11.51 -20.99
C VAL A 234 -13.88 -13.03 -21.20
N PRO A 235 -13.09 -13.59 -22.13
CA PRO A 235 -13.10 -15.03 -22.37
C PRO A 235 -12.37 -15.81 -21.24
N GLU A 236 -12.89 -16.98 -20.88
CA GLU A 236 -12.37 -17.81 -19.78
C GLU A 236 -10.91 -18.25 -19.96
N ASN A 237 -10.47 -18.37 -21.21
CA ASN A 237 -9.13 -18.82 -21.57
C ASN A 237 -8.09 -17.68 -21.67
N VAL A 238 -8.43 -16.46 -21.24
CA VAL A 238 -7.57 -15.27 -21.42
C VAL A 238 -6.18 -15.40 -20.78
N MET A 239 -6.02 -16.26 -19.76
CA MET A 239 -4.74 -16.50 -19.09
C MET A 239 -4.09 -17.86 -19.44
N ASP A 240 -4.76 -18.73 -20.20
CA ASP A 240 -4.34 -20.14 -20.39
C ASP A 240 -2.92 -20.24 -20.95
N GLY A 241 -2.60 -19.42 -21.96
CA GLY A 241 -1.26 -19.41 -22.57
C GLY A 241 -0.14 -18.98 -21.63
N TYR A 242 -0.41 -18.18 -20.60
CA TYR A 242 0.56 -17.86 -19.56
C TYR A 242 0.67 -19.00 -18.53
N VAL A 243 -0.48 -19.53 -18.09
CA VAL A 243 -0.56 -20.64 -17.12
C VAL A 243 0.17 -21.88 -17.65
N ASP A 244 -0.05 -22.24 -18.92
CA ASP A 244 0.60 -23.39 -19.55
C ASP A 244 2.13 -23.25 -19.54
N ARG A 245 2.64 -22.06 -19.90
CA ARG A 245 4.07 -21.77 -19.86
C ARG A 245 4.63 -21.86 -18.44
N VAL A 246 3.93 -21.32 -17.44
CA VAL A 246 4.36 -21.42 -16.03
C VAL A 246 4.45 -22.89 -15.61
N TRP A 247 3.43 -23.69 -15.93
CA TRP A 247 3.43 -25.11 -15.59
C TRP A 247 4.59 -25.85 -16.23
N ASP A 248 4.80 -25.66 -17.53
CA ASP A 248 5.88 -26.33 -18.25
C ASP A 248 7.27 -25.88 -17.78
N HIS A 249 7.43 -24.59 -17.44
CA HIS A 249 8.67 -24.04 -16.90
C HIS A 249 9.11 -24.74 -15.61
N TYR A 250 8.16 -24.98 -14.71
CA TYR A 250 8.38 -25.59 -13.40
C TYR A 250 8.21 -27.11 -13.37
N ARG A 251 8.13 -27.79 -14.52
CA ARG A 251 8.30 -29.26 -14.57
C ARG A 251 9.75 -29.67 -14.27
N THR A 252 10.70 -28.84 -14.70
CA THR A 252 12.15 -29.14 -14.61
C THR A 252 12.91 -28.16 -13.73
N ARG A 253 12.24 -27.16 -13.15
CA ARG A 253 12.83 -26.12 -12.31
C ARG A 253 12.02 -25.94 -11.04
N ASP A 254 12.68 -25.49 -9.98
CA ASP A 254 12.03 -25.15 -8.73
C ASP A 254 11.51 -23.72 -8.74
N LEU A 255 10.30 -23.54 -8.21
CA LEU A 255 9.75 -22.26 -7.79
C LEU A 255 9.95 -22.12 -6.29
N VAL A 256 10.72 -21.12 -5.86
CA VAL A 256 10.95 -20.85 -4.43
C VAL A 256 9.94 -19.81 -3.96
N VAL A 257 9.23 -20.09 -2.87
CA VAL A 257 8.25 -19.17 -2.25
C VAL A 257 8.68 -18.87 -0.82
N ARG A 258 8.89 -17.57 -0.52
CA ARG A 258 9.20 -17.01 0.79
C ARG A 258 8.08 -16.03 1.19
N PRO A 259 6.95 -16.54 1.67
CA PRO A 259 5.71 -15.76 1.69
C PRO A 259 5.63 -14.79 2.89
N PHE A 260 6.57 -14.87 3.84
CA PHE A 260 6.60 -14.03 5.03
C PHE A 260 7.71 -12.97 4.93
N GLY A 261 7.32 -11.73 4.64
CA GLY A 261 8.27 -10.61 4.54
C GLY A 261 9.15 -10.44 5.78
N TYR A 262 8.57 -10.65 6.97
CA TYR A 262 9.25 -10.55 8.27
C TYR A 262 10.12 -11.76 8.64
N ASP A 263 9.95 -12.90 7.96
CA ASP A 263 10.70 -14.12 8.22
C ASP A 263 11.05 -14.83 6.91
N GLN A 264 12.20 -14.44 6.36
CA GLN A 264 12.72 -15.02 5.14
C GLN A 264 13.24 -16.45 5.34
N SER A 265 13.33 -16.98 6.56
CA SER A 265 13.81 -18.34 6.80
C SER A 265 12.80 -19.42 6.43
N VAL A 266 11.51 -19.07 6.36
CA VAL A 266 10.45 -19.99 5.96
C VAL A 266 10.40 -20.08 4.43
N VAL A 267 10.74 -21.25 3.90
CA VAL A 267 10.82 -21.51 2.46
C VAL A 267 9.91 -22.66 2.06
N PHE A 268 9.25 -22.49 0.92
CA PHE A 268 8.53 -23.57 0.24
C PHE A 268 9.08 -23.73 -1.18
N THR A 269 9.28 -24.97 -1.61
CA THR A 269 9.81 -25.28 -2.94
C THR A 269 8.74 -25.97 -3.77
N GLY A 270 8.32 -25.31 -4.85
CA GLY A 270 7.30 -25.75 -5.79
C GLY A 270 7.90 -26.45 -7.00
N ARG A 271 7.33 -27.61 -7.37
CA ARG A 271 7.63 -28.33 -8.61
C ARG A 271 6.35 -28.89 -9.23
N VAL A 272 6.23 -28.82 -10.55
CA VAL A 272 5.14 -29.49 -11.27
C VAL A 272 5.43 -30.98 -11.38
N VAL A 273 4.58 -31.80 -10.77
CA VAL A 273 4.63 -33.27 -10.81
C VAL A 273 3.27 -33.79 -11.25
N GLY A 274 3.23 -34.44 -12.42
CA GLY A 274 1.98 -34.78 -13.09
C GLY A 274 1.28 -33.51 -13.61
N ASP A 275 0.06 -33.28 -13.15
CA ASP A 275 -0.80 -32.14 -13.48
C ASP A 275 -0.83 -31.05 -12.40
N ARG A 276 -0.12 -31.24 -11.27
CA ARG A 276 -0.16 -30.33 -10.12
C ARG A 276 1.18 -29.68 -9.81
N MET A 277 1.15 -28.43 -9.36
CA MET A 277 2.28 -27.76 -8.71
C MET A 277 2.30 -28.15 -7.24
N ARG A 278 3.28 -28.94 -6.82
CA ARG A 278 3.43 -29.43 -5.45
C ARG A 278 4.49 -28.63 -4.71
N PHE A 279 4.19 -28.18 -3.51
CA PHE A 279 5.12 -27.46 -2.64
C PHE A 279 5.57 -28.35 -1.49
N THR A 280 6.88 -28.38 -1.28
CA THR A 280 7.49 -29.01 -0.10
C THR A 280 8.09 -27.96 0.83
N ASN A 281 8.14 -28.27 2.13
CA ASN A 281 8.93 -27.51 3.10
C ASN A 281 10.40 -27.99 3.14
N ASP A 282 11.21 -27.40 4.01
CA ASP A 282 12.65 -27.74 4.15
C ASP A 282 12.92 -29.20 4.57
N SER A 283 11.93 -29.90 5.16
CA SER A 283 12.06 -31.33 5.47
C SER A 283 11.82 -32.24 4.26
N GLY A 284 11.41 -31.67 3.11
CA GLY A 284 11.00 -32.40 1.91
C GLY A 284 9.57 -32.92 1.93
N ALA A 285 8.80 -32.63 2.99
CA ALA A 285 7.40 -33.03 3.07
C ALA A 285 6.53 -32.15 2.17
N GLU A 286 5.63 -32.75 1.38
CA GLU A 286 4.60 -32.04 0.60
C GLU A 286 3.60 -31.38 1.55
N VAL A 287 3.39 -30.07 1.41
CA VAL A 287 2.54 -29.26 2.31
C VAL A 287 1.42 -28.50 1.59
N ALA A 288 1.53 -28.31 0.28
CA ALA A 288 0.48 -27.70 -0.54
C ALA A 288 0.54 -28.23 -1.98
N SER A 289 -0.59 -28.22 -2.68
CA SER A 289 -0.67 -28.68 -4.07
C SER A 289 -1.76 -27.96 -4.86
N PHE A 290 -1.38 -27.33 -5.98
CA PHE A 290 -2.26 -26.50 -6.80
C PHE A 290 -2.47 -27.11 -8.18
N VAL A 291 -3.71 -27.08 -8.70
CA VAL A 291 -4.01 -27.36 -10.10
C VAL A 291 -3.64 -26.17 -10.98
N LYS A 292 -3.64 -26.33 -12.31
CA LYS A 292 -3.62 -25.18 -13.22
C LYS A 292 -4.81 -24.27 -12.91
N PRO A 293 -4.60 -23.00 -12.52
CA PRO A 293 -5.69 -22.12 -12.17
C PRO A 293 -6.38 -21.59 -13.43
N SER A 294 -7.71 -21.48 -13.37
CA SER A 294 -8.47 -20.72 -14.37
C SER A 294 -8.19 -19.22 -14.30
N ALA A 295 -8.55 -18.46 -15.34
CA ALA A 295 -8.46 -17.00 -15.31
C ALA A 295 -9.27 -16.37 -14.17
N ASP A 296 -10.43 -16.94 -13.83
CA ASP A 296 -11.25 -16.45 -12.72
C ASP A 296 -10.57 -16.71 -11.37
N SER A 297 -9.97 -17.89 -11.20
CA SER A 297 -9.15 -18.21 -10.02
C SER A 297 -7.99 -17.22 -9.84
N ILE A 298 -7.36 -16.78 -10.95
CA ILE A 298 -6.28 -15.78 -10.95
C ILE A 298 -6.81 -14.39 -10.60
N PHE A 299 -7.75 -13.85 -11.36
CA PHE A 299 -8.18 -12.46 -11.17
C PHE A 299 -8.94 -12.24 -9.87
N GLY A 300 -9.67 -13.25 -9.39
CA GLY A 300 -10.38 -13.21 -8.11
C GLY A 300 -9.57 -13.71 -6.92
N CYS A 301 -8.36 -14.26 -7.13
CA CYS A 301 -7.57 -14.94 -6.10
C CYS A 301 -8.36 -15.95 -5.25
N HIS A 302 -9.14 -16.79 -5.92
CA HIS A 302 -10.06 -17.73 -5.29
C HIS A 302 -10.08 -19.07 -6.04
N LYS A 303 -11.00 -19.97 -5.66
CA LYS A 303 -11.18 -21.29 -6.31
C LYS A 303 -9.88 -22.11 -6.35
N ASP A 304 -9.23 -22.22 -7.50
CA ASP A 304 -8.00 -23.01 -7.69
C ASP A 304 -6.80 -22.42 -6.93
N LEU A 305 -6.90 -21.13 -6.56
CA LEU A 305 -5.93 -20.39 -5.74
C LEU A 305 -6.52 -20.03 -4.37
N LEU A 306 -7.35 -20.90 -3.80
CA LEU A 306 -7.90 -20.71 -2.45
C LEU A 306 -6.77 -20.44 -1.43
N ALA A 307 -6.88 -19.32 -0.74
CA ALA A 307 -5.93 -18.89 0.28
C ALA A 307 -6.57 -18.97 1.68
N PRO A 308 -6.59 -20.15 2.34
CA PRO A 308 -7.14 -20.27 3.68
C PRO A 308 -6.34 -19.43 4.69
N ASN A 309 -6.97 -19.11 5.83
CA ASN A 309 -6.30 -18.40 6.93
C ASN A 309 -5.43 -19.35 7.77
N ASP A 310 -4.43 -19.96 7.13
CA ASP A 310 -3.39 -20.77 7.76
C ASP A 310 -2.00 -20.15 7.55
N GLN A 311 -0.96 -20.84 8.03
CA GLN A 311 0.43 -20.40 7.92
C GLN A 311 1.21 -21.12 6.80
N ILE A 312 0.53 -21.84 5.91
CA ILE A 312 1.17 -22.67 4.89
C ILE A 312 0.51 -22.46 3.53
N VAL A 313 -0.68 -23.01 3.32
CA VAL A 313 -1.35 -22.99 2.01
C VAL A 313 -1.77 -21.57 1.66
N GLY A 314 -2.33 -20.83 2.61
CA GLY A 314 -2.75 -19.44 2.44
C GLY A 314 -1.63 -18.53 1.95
N PRO A 315 -0.51 -18.41 2.70
CA PRO A 315 0.64 -17.61 2.30
C PRO A 315 1.19 -17.98 0.91
N ILE A 316 1.30 -19.28 0.58
CA ILE A 316 1.74 -19.74 -0.75
C ILE A 316 0.75 -19.29 -1.82
N ALA A 317 -0.55 -19.52 -1.62
CA ALA A 317 -1.60 -19.16 -2.57
C ALA A 317 -1.65 -17.65 -2.84
N ARG A 318 -1.49 -16.82 -1.80
CA ARG A 318 -1.39 -15.34 -1.93
C ARG A 318 -0.21 -14.94 -2.81
N THR A 319 0.98 -15.48 -2.55
CA THR A 319 2.18 -15.23 -3.36
C THR A 319 1.98 -15.66 -4.81
N LEU A 320 1.42 -16.86 -5.05
CA LEU A 320 1.12 -17.34 -6.40
C LEU A 320 0.11 -16.45 -7.11
N CYS A 321 -0.98 -16.04 -6.44
CA CYS A 321 -1.97 -15.18 -7.06
C CYS A 321 -1.38 -13.85 -7.54
N ALA A 322 -0.56 -13.20 -6.70
CA ALA A 322 0.13 -11.97 -7.08
C ALA A 322 1.07 -12.21 -8.27
N GLY A 323 1.84 -13.31 -8.25
CA GLY A 323 2.73 -13.67 -9.36
C GLY A 323 2.01 -13.95 -10.69
N PHE A 324 0.82 -14.56 -10.67
CA PHE A 324 0.00 -14.76 -11.87
C PHE A 324 -0.59 -13.44 -12.38
N ASN A 325 -1.17 -12.61 -11.51
CA ASN A 325 -1.74 -11.32 -11.92
C ASN A 325 -0.66 -10.39 -12.50
N ARG A 326 0.50 -10.33 -11.85
CA ARG A 326 1.65 -9.51 -12.26
C ARG A 326 2.53 -10.17 -13.31
N THR A 327 2.25 -11.42 -13.66
CA THR A 327 2.95 -12.21 -14.68
C THR A 327 4.46 -12.33 -14.48
N THR A 328 4.90 -12.46 -13.23
CA THR A 328 6.32 -12.57 -12.86
C THR A 328 6.81 -14.00 -12.63
N LEU A 329 5.91 -14.99 -12.57
CA LEU A 329 6.28 -16.38 -12.30
C LEU A 329 7.22 -16.99 -13.35
N LEU A 330 7.31 -16.45 -14.56
CA LEU A 330 8.29 -16.91 -15.57
C LEU A 330 9.63 -16.18 -15.52
N THR A 331 9.66 -14.97 -14.96
CA THR A 331 10.85 -14.10 -14.97
C THR A 331 11.56 -14.06 -13.62
N ASN A 332 10.89 -14.46 -12.54
CA ASN A 332 11.44 -14.57 -11.22
C ASN A 332 11.03 -15.89 -10.55
N ALA A 333 11.99 -16.80 -10.38
CA ALA A 333 11.80 -18.09 -9.74
C ALA A 333 11.84 -18.04 -8.20
N THR A 334 12.09 -16.86 -7.59
CA THR A 334 12.02 -16.65 -6.14
C THR A 334 10.95 -15.61 -5.82
N GLN A 335 9.81 -16.09 -5.37
CA GLN A 335 8.61 -15.30 -5.12
C GLN A 335 8.40 -15.04 -3.62
N PRO A 336 7.78 -13.93 -3.23
CA PRO A 336 7.29 -12.85 -4.10
C PRO A 336 8.42 -11.94 -4.61
N ASP A 337 8.15 -11.20 -5.69
CA ASP A 337 9.07 -10.19 -6.21
C ASP A 337 9.37 -9.09 -5.18
N GLN A 338 10.62 -8.66 -5.11
CA GLN A 338 11.07 -7.60 -4.19
C GLN A 338 10.85 -6.18 -4.74
N SER A 339 10.42 -6.07 -6.00
CA SER A 339 10.30 -4.81 -6.75
C SER A 339 9.20 -4.95 -7.80
N SER A 340 8.54 -3.83 -8.13
CA SER A 340 7.50 -3.75 -9.16
C SER A 340 8.02 -3.59 -10.58
N ALA A 341 9.34 -3.45 -10.78
CA ALA A 341 9.94 -3.23 -12.10
C ALA A 341 9.62 -4.34 -13.12
N GLY A 342 9.44 -5.58 -12.65
CA GLY A 342 9.12 -6.73 -13.49
C GLY A 342 7.63 -6.98 -13.72
N PHE A 343 6.73 -6.17 -13.15
CA PHE A 343 5.30 -6.44 -13.20
C PHE A 343 4.70 -6.13 -14.57
N TYR A 344 3.75 -6.96 -14.98
CA TYR A 344 2.88 -6.77 -16.14
C TYR A 344 3.64 -6.62 -17.48
N GLN A 345 4.77 -7.30 -17.61
CA GLN A 345 5.63 -7.26 -18.80
C GLN A 345 5.27 -8.32 -19.85
N ASP A 346 4.58 -9.39 -19.45
CA ASP A 346 4.11 -10.39 -20.40
C ASP A 346 2.95 -9.85 -21.26
N THR A 347 2.87 -10.32 -22.50
CA THR A 347 1.77 -9.98 -23.43
C THR A 347 0.41 -10.53 -23.00
N VAL A 348 0.39 -11.52 -22.11
CA VAL A 348 -0.83 -12.03 -21.47
C VAL A 348 -0.70 -11.72 -19.99
N THR A 349 -1.46 -10.72 -19.49
CA THR A 349 -1.36 -10.24 -18.11
C THR A 349 -2.69 -9.66 -17.61
N ASN A 350 -2.79 -9.32 -16.31
CA ASN A 350 -3.91 -8.55 -15.79
C ASN A 350 -3.79 -7.09 -16.22
N TYR A 351 -4.28 -6.77 -17.43
CA TYR A 351 -4.23 -5.41 -17.97
C TYR A 351 -5.04 -4.42 -17.15
N TYR A 352 -6.16 -4.85 -16.54
CA TYR A 352 -6.92 -4.00 -15.63
C TYR A 352 -6.03 -3.50 -14.47
N ALA A 353 -5.38 -4.41 -13.74
CA ALA A 353 -4.51 -4.04 -12.62
C ALA A 353 -3.32 -3.18 -13.09
N LYS A 354 -2.66 -3.58 -14.18
CA LYS A 354 -1.58 -2.80 -14.80
C LYS A 354 -1.98 -1.33 -15.01
N LEU A 355 -3.17 -1.11 -15.59
CA LEU A 355 -3.65 0.22 -15.90
C LEU A 355 -4.09 1.00 -14.66
N VAL A 356 -4.70 0.35 -13.67
CA VAL A 356 -5.02 1.01 -12.39
C VAL A 356 -3.74 1.53 -11.73
N HIS A 357 -2.72 0.69 -11.53
CA HIS A 357 -1.43 1.12 -10.96
C HIS A 357 -0.77 2.24 -11.77
N ALA A 358 -0.84 2.17 -13.11
CA ALA A 358 -0.26 3.18 -13.99
C ALA A 358 -0.88 4.58 -13.77
N GLN A 359 -2.14 4.66 -13.35
CA GLN A 359 -2.83 5.93 -13.10
C GLN A 359 -2.79 6.40 -11.64
N MET A 360 -2.31 5.59 -10.70
CA MET A 360 -2.14 6.01 -9.30
C MET A 360 -0.92 6.90 -9.13
N ALA A 361 -1.04 8.00 -8.39
CA ALA A 361 0.02 8.99 -8.22
C ALA A 361 1.28 8.40 -7.56
N ASN A 362 1.10 7.52 -6.58
CA ASN A 362 2.17 6.77 -5.91
C ASN A 362 2.42 5.39 -6.52
N GLY A 363 1.71 5.02 -7.59
CA GLY A 363 1.80 3.70 -8.23
C GLY A 363 1.20 2.54 -7.42
N LYS A 364 0.57 2.78 -6.26
CA LYS A 364 -0.08 1.75 -5.44
C LYS A 364 -1.58 1.68 -5.70
N ALA A 365 -2.11 0.47 -5.76
CA ALA A 365 -3.52 0.20 -6.02
C ALA A 365 -3.94 -1.11 -5.35
N TYR A 366 -5.22 -1.26 -5.05
CA TYR A 366 -5.79 -2.54 -4.65
C TYR A 366 -6.61 -3.06 -5.84
N ALA A 367 -5.93 -3.49 -6.91
CA ALA A 367 -6.60 -3.83 -8.18
C ALA A 367 -6.98 -5.31 -8.30
N PHE A 368 -6.42 -6.15 -7.44
CA PHE A 368 -6.81 -7.54 -7.19
C PHE A 368 -6.62 -7.88 -5.71
N ALA A 369 -7.20 -8.97 -5.24
CA ALA A 369 -7.35 -9.22 -3.79
C ALA A 369 -6.05 -9.40 -2.99
N PHE A 370 -4.92 -9.68 -3.65
CA PHE A 370 -3.62 -9.84 -2.98
C PHE A 370 -2.55 -8.88 -3.52
N ASP A 371 -2.95 -7.65 -3.86
CA ASP A 371 -2.01 -6.58 -4.25
C ASP A 371 -1.10 -6.16 -3.08
N ASP A 372 -1.46 -6.52 -1.86
CA ASP A 372 -0.68 -6.33 -0.63
C ASP A 372 0.62 -7.15 -0.61
N VAL A 373 0.72 -8.19 -1.43
CA VAL A 373 1.98 -8.90 -1.65
C VAL A 373 3.02 -7.91 -2.19
N SER A 374 4.15 -7.81 -1.48
CA SER A 374 5.20 -6.82 -1.75
C SER A 374 4.76 -5.37 -1.55
N ALA A 375 3.75 -5.14 -0.72
CA ALA A 375 3.26 -3.84 -0.29
C ALA A 375 2.88 -2.91 -1.45
N GLN A 376 2.12 -3.37 -2.45
CA GLN A 376 1.72 -2.56 -3.62
C GLN A 376 0.30 -2.03 -3.53
N GLU A 377 -0.38 -2.34 -2.43
CA GLU A 377 -1.75 -1.96 -2.14
C GLU A 377 -1.90 -0.50 -1.75
N SER A 378 -3.02 0.10 -2.10
CA SER A 378 -3.41 1.44 -1.65
C SER A 378 -4.06 1.40 -0.27
N LEU A 379 -3.28 1.07 0.76
CA LEU A 379 -3.70 1.06 2.16
C LEU A 379 -2.80 1.96 3.01
N VAL A 380 -3.37 2.67 3.97
CA VAL A 380 -2.62 3.37 5.03
C VAL A 380 -3.05 2.91 6.42
N HIS A 381 -2.11 2.93 7.36
CA HIS A 381 -2.32 2.49 8.73
C HIS A 381 -1.55 3.35 9.73
N ASP A 382 -2.15 3.57 10.89
CA ASP A 382 -1.46 4.03 12.09
C ASP A 382 -2.10 3.43 13.34
N GLY A 383 -1.26 3.12 14.34
CA GLY A 383 -1.69 2.51 15.60
C GLY A 383 -2.35 3.49 16.58
N ASN A 384 -2.21 4.80 16.37
CA ASN A 384 -2.78 5.84 17.20
C ASN A 384 -3.35 7.00 16.36
N PRO A 385 -4.37 6.73 15.52
CA PRO A 385 -4.94 7.70 14.60
C PRO A 385 -5.75 8.76 15.36
N THR A 386 -5.59 10.03 14.98
CA THR A 386 -6.35 11.16 15.55
C THR A 386 -7.47 11.66 14.64
N ALA A 387 -7.41 11.37 13.34
CA ALA A 387 -8.44 11.68 12.36
C ALA A 387 -8.31 10.78 11.12
N ALA A 388 -9.38 10.71 10.32
CA ALA A 388 -9.42 10.09 9.00
C ALA A 388 -9.94 11.09 7.95
N TYR A 389 -9.64 10.81 6.69
CA TYR A 389 -9.99 11.68 5.56
C TYR A 389 -10.45 10.86 4.37
N ILE A 390 -11.44 11.38 3.65
CA ILE A 390 -11.80 10.97 2.29
C ILE A 390 -11.86 12.24 1.44
N SER A 391 -11.11 12.28 0.34
CA SER A 391 -11.35 13.28 -0.71
C SER A 391 -12.05 12.59 -1.88
N LEU A 392 -13.21 13.13 -2.23
CA LEU A 392 -13.93 12.78 -3.44
C LEU A 392 -13.31 13.57 -4.58
N ASP A 393 -12.47 12.90 -5.37
CA ASP A 393 -11.57 13.56 -6.31
C ASP A 393 -12.27 13.96 -7.62
N PRO A 394 -11.72 14.94 -8.35
CA PRO A 394 -12.23 15.32 -9.67
C PRO A 394 -12.09 14.18 -10.70
N PHE A 395 -13.04 14.11 -11.62
CA PHE A 395 -13.04 13.13 -12.72
C PHE A 395 -12.08 13.52 -13.86
N SER A 396 -11.58 14.75 -13.86
CA SER A 396 -10.67 15.32 -14.87
C SER A 396 -9.77 16.37 -14.21
N GLY A 397 -8.58 16.59 -14.75
CA GLY A 397 -7.60 17.49 -14.15
C GLY A 397 -6.90 16.87 -12.94
N SER A 398 -6.35 17.73 -12.08
CA SER A 398 -5.56 17.31 -10.91
C SER A 398 -6.39 17.33 -9.64
N ALA A 399 -6.28 16.28 -8.83
CA ALA A 399 -6.80 16.25 -7.46
C ALA A 399 -5.89 17.03 -6.51
N ASN A 400 -6.45 17.56 -5.43
CA ASN A 400 -5.68 18.10 -4.32
C ASN A 400 -5.32 16.93 -3.37
N PRO A 401 -4.07 16.81 -2.92
CA PRO A 401 -3.72 15.84 -1.90
C PRO A 401 -4.49 16.10 -0.60
N VAL A 402 -4.86 15.02 0.08
CA VAL A 402 -5.33 15.10 1.48
C VAL A 402 -4.16 15.58 2.36
N GLY A 403 -4.23 16.81 2.89
CA GLY A 403 -3.38 17.27 4.01
C GLY A 403 -2.68 18.65 3.92
N ASP A 404 -2.99 19.54 2.98
CA ASP A 404 -2.05 20.63 2.65
C ASP A 404 -2.27 21.94 3.46
N GLY A 405 -1.35 22.25 4.40
CA GLY A 405 -1.35 23.56 5.09
C GLY A 405 -0.14 23.92 5.97
N GLY A 406 0.94 23.13 5.97
CA GLY A 406 2.17 23.42 6.74
C GLY A 406 2.82 22.15 7.28
N GLY A 407 3.69 21.54 6.49
CA GLY A 407 4.37 20.27 6.80
C GLY A 407 4.32 19.35 5.61
N GLU A 408 5.46 18.74 5.27
CA GLU A 408 5.62 17.82 4.14
C GLU A 408 4.50 16.78 4.06
N VAL A 409 4.01 16.59 2.84
CA VAL A 409 3.17 15.45 2.45
C VAL A 409 3.94 14.18 2.82
N GLN A 410 3.54 13.52 3.91
CA GLN A 410 4.07 12.20 4.22
C GLN A 410 3.41 11.22 3.26
N ASN A 411 4.16 10.85 2.23
CA ASN A 411 3.84 9.74 1.34
C ASN A 411 4.36 8.45 1.99
N PRO A 412 3.55 7.56 2.60
CA PRO A 412 3.97 6.19 2.73
C PRO A 412 3.71 5.52 1.39
N GLY A 413 4.75 5.42 0.56
CA GLY A 413 4.63 4.54 -0.60
C GLY A 413 5.60 4.70 -1.74
N ASP A 414 6.53 5.65 -1.68
CA ASP A 414 7.77 5.47 -2.42
C ASP A 414 8.44 4.18 -1.94
N GLY A 415 9.27 3.55 -2.78
CA GLY A 415 10.20 2.51 -2.32
C GLY A 415 11.27 3.05 -1.36
N GLY A 416 10.94 4.04 -0.52
CA GLY A 416 11.76 4.55 0.55
C GLY A 416 11.76 3.53 1.68
N PHE A 417 12.78 2.67 1.70
CA PHE A 417 13.21 2.05 2.94
C PHE A 417 13.43 3.16 3.97
N VAL A 418 12.43 3.43 4.83
CA VAL A 418 12.67 4.13 6.09
C VAL A 418 13.57 3.21 6.89
N GLY A 419 14.78 3.66 7.13
CA GLY A 419 15.82 2.79 7.65
C GLY A 419 17.07 3.56 7.97
N THR A 420 17.78 3.07 8.98
CA THR A 420 19.08 3.58 9.35
C THR A 420 20.13 2.54 8.98
N GLY A 421 21.06 2.90 8.10
CA GLY A 421 22.07 1.99 7.58
C GLY A 421 23.17 2.73 6.84
N GLU A 422 24.07 1.96 6.24
CA GLU A 422 25.08 2.50 5.33
C GLU A 422 24.46 2.77 3.96
N ILE A 423 24.95 3.79 3.26
CA ILE A 423 24.67 4.00 1.83
C ILE A 423 25.96 3.69 1.08
N GLN A 424 25.96 2.67 0.23
CA GLN A 424 27.17 2.13 -0.38
C GLN A 424 27.23 2.45 -1.88
N ALA A 425 28.38 2.91 -2.36
CA ALA A 425 28.69 3.02 -3.77
C ALA A 425 28.92 1.64 -4.41
N THR A 426 28.96 1.58 -5.75
CA THR A 426 29.10 0.31 -6.50
C THR A 426 30.36 -0.50 -6.21
N ASN A 427 31.42 0.12 -5.68
CA ASN A 427 32.65 -0.56 -5.26
C ASN A 427 32.68 -0.94 -3.77
N GLY A 428 31.56 -0.81 -3.05
CA GLY A 428 31.43 -1.16 -1.63
C GLY A 428 31.97 -0.11 -0.65
N MET A 429 32.26 1.11 -1.12
CA MET A 429 32.60 2.25 -0.26
C MET A 429 31.35 2.92 0.29
N CYS A 430 31.43 3.50 1.48
CA CYS A 430 30.28 4.09 2.17
C CYS A 430 30.24 5.61 2.03
N LEU A 431 29.03 6.15 1.91
CA LEU A 431 28.74 7.57 2.06
C LEU A 431 29.12 8.01 3.48
N ASP A 432 29.93 9.06 3.60
CA ASP A 432 30.67 9.40 4.81
C ASP A 432 30.63 10.90 5.09
N VAL A 433 30.32 11.27 6.34
CA VAL A 433 30.57 12.61 6.87
C VAL A 433 32.06 12.71 7.25
N PRO A 434 32.88 13.51 6.55
CA PRO A 434 34.31 13.56 6.81
C PRO A 434 34.61 13.82 8.29
N TRP A 435 35.40 12.92 8.89
CA TRP A 435 35.86 13.00 10.28
C TRP A 435 34.73 13.00 11.33
N ALA A 436 33.52 12.55 10.96
CA ALA A 436 32.32 12.70 11.78
C ALA A 436 32.05 14.14 12.23
N ASP A 437 32.54 15.14 11.48
CA ASP A 437 32.39 16.56 11.80
C ASP A 437 30.99 17.04 11.38
N PRO A 438 30.08 17.34 12.33
CA PRO A 438 28.73 17.75 12.00
C PRO A 438 28.66 19.23 11.57
N THR A 439 29.77 19.96 11.43
CA THR A 439 29.76 21.37 11.07
C THR A 439 29.03 21.61 9.74
N ASP A 440 28.13 22.60 9.73
CA ASP A 440 27.39 22.98 8.54
C ASP A 440 28.33 23.33 7.39
N GLY A 441 28.04 22.75 6.23
CA GLY A 441 28.80 22.95 5.00
C GLY A 441 29.93 21.97 4.77
N ASN A 442 30.15 21.02 5.70
CA ASN A 442 31.09 19.91 5.52
C ASN A 442 30.68 19.06 4.31
N GLN A 443 31.55 18.96 3.31
CA GLN A 443 31.23 18.28 2.05
C GLN A 443 31.33 16.76 2.21
N ILE A 444 30.24 16.07 1.89
CA ILE A 444 30.14 14.60 1.99
C ILE A 444 31.14 13.94 1.05
N GLN A 445 31.64 12.78 1.44
CA GLN A 445 32.59 11.97 0.68
C GLN A 445 32.19 10.49 0.65
N ILE A 446 32.94 9.68 -0.09
CA ILE A 446 32.94 8.22 0.06
C ILE A 446 34.26 7.75 0.67
N VAL A 447 34.19 6.81 1.63
CA VAL A 447 35.34 6.23 2.34
C VAL A 447 35.09 4.74 2.56
N GLY A 448 36.14 3.95 2.83
CA GLY A 448 35.96 2.56 3.26
C GLY A 448 34.93 2.44 4.40
N CYS A 449 34.04 1.45 4.30
CA CYS A 449 33.01 1.23 5.31
C CYS A 449 33.62 0.83 6.66
N SER A 450 33.21 1.52 7.71
CA SER A 450 33.72 1.43 9.07
C SER A 450 32.62 1.17 10.11
N GLY A 451 31.34 1.24 9.70
CA GLY A 451 30.18 1.03 10.56
C GLY A 451 29.97 2.10 11.66
N ASN A 452 30.75 3.18 11.66
CA ASN A 452 30.66 4.23 12.68
C ASN A 452 29.53 5.24 12.36
N ALA A 453 29.29 6.18 13.29
CA ALA A 453 28.19 7.15 13.18
C ALA A 453 28.29 8.09 11.97
N ALA A 454 29.48 8.32 11.40
CA ALA A 454 29.68 9.16 10.22
C ALA A 454 29.14 8.53 8.93
N GLN A 455 28.93 7.22 8.93
CA GLN A 455 28.46 6.43 7.77
C GLN A 455 27.05 5.85 8.02
N ARG A 456 26.43 6.21 9.14
CA ARG A 456 25.10 5.76 9.52
C ARG A 456 24.07 6.79 9.10
N TRP A 457 23.45 6.55 7.96
CA TRP A 457 22.46 7.44 7.36
C TRP A 457 21.04 6.93 7.63
N THR A 458 20.17 7.83 8.03
CA THR A 458 18.74 7.57 8.18
C THR A 458 18.02 8.19 6.99
N ARG A 459 17.42 7.35 6.15
CA ARG A 459 16.43 7.83 5.19
C ARG A 459 15.12 8.02 5.93
N ALA A 460 14.74 9.27 6.11
CA ALA A 460 13.51 9.62 6.79
C ALA A 460 12.34 9.65 5.79
N SER A 461 11.14 9.43 6.30
CA SER A 461 9.91 9.42 5.49
C SER A 461 9.52 10.79 4.94
N ASP A 462 10.25 11.85 5.32
CA ASP A 462 10.13 13.20 4.76
C ASP A 462 11.02 13.41 3.51
N GLY A 463 11.67 12.36 3.02
CA GLY A 463 12.57 12.43 1.88
C GLY A 463 13.96 12.98 2.20
N THR A 464 14.25 13.30 3.47
CA THR A 464 15.61 13.67 3.88
C THR A 464 16.50 12.44 4.11
N VAL A 465 17.80 12.59 3.87
CA VAL A 465 18.82 11.60 4.21
C VAL A 465 19.68 12.20 5.31
N ARG A 466 19.68 11.60 6.51
CA ARG A 466 20.19 12.24 7.72
C ARG A 466 21.36 11.50 8.34
N ALA A 467 22.39 12.22 8.76
CA ALA A 467 23.48 11.70 9.59
C ALA A 467 23.83 12.72 10.67
N LEU A 468 24.23 12.25 11.84
CA LEU A 468 24.67 13.10 12.97
C LEU A 468 23.67 14.22 13.33
N GLY A 469 22.37 13.96 13.16
CA GLY A 469 21.31 14.93 13.45
C GLY A 469 21.08 16.00 12.37
N LYS A 470 21.75 15.88 11.22
CA LYS A 470 21.73 16.85 10.10
C LYS A 470 21.36 16.18 8.78
N CYS A 471 21.06 16.99 7.78
CA CYS A 471 20.55 16.57 6.48
C CYS A 471 21.63 16.59 5.38
N LEU A 472 21.54 15.64 4.45
CA LEU A 472 22.26 15.64 3.18
C LEU A 472 21.69 16.75 2.29
N ASP A 473 22.51 17.74 1.96
CA ASP A 473 22.08 19.04 1.45
C ASP A 473 22.81 19.42 0.16
N VAL A 474 22.08 19.94 -0.82
CA VAL A 474 22.67 20.58 -2.01
C VAL A 474 23.02 22.02 -1.67
N ALA A 475 24.30 22.37 -1.70
CA ALA A 475 24.76 23.65 -1.18
C ALA A 475 24.08 24.86 -1.84
N GLY A 476 23.45 25.69 -0.99
CA GLY A 476 22.73 26.89 -1.42
C GLY A 476 21.46 26.61 -2.25
N GLY A 477 20.98 25.36 -2.29
CA GLY A 477 19.85 24.95 -3.12
C GLY A 477 20.08 25.14 -4.64
N SER A 478 21.36 25.23 -5.05
CA SER A 478 21.74 25.44 -6.45
C SER A 478 21.33 24.25 -7.31
N SER A 479 20.80 24.52 -8.49
CA SER A 479 20.53 23.48 -9.48
C SER A 479 21.73 23.18 -10.37
N ALA A 480 22.85 23.90 -10.29
CA ALA A 480 23.99 23.72 -11.20
C ALA A 480 24.70 22.38 -11.00
N GLY A 481 24.98 21.65 -12.08
CA GLY A 481 25.83 20.46 -12.03
C GLY A 481 27.22 20.81 -11.49
N GLY A 482 27.76 19.98 -10.60
CA GLY A 482 29.01 20.22 -9.88
C GLY A 482 28.83 20.91 -8.53
N THR A 483 27.61 21.31 -8.17
CA THR A 483 27.33 21.85 -6.82
C THR A 483 27.63 20.77 -5.77
N LYS A 484 28.38 21.15 -4.73
CA LYS A 484 28.74 20.24 -3.63
C LYS A 484 27.49 19.75 -2.88
N VAL A 485 27.52 18.49 -2.49
CA VAL A 485 26.59 17.91 -1.51
C VAL A 485 27.27 17.93 -0.14
N GLN A 486 26.60 18.52 0.84
CA GLN A 486 27.15 18.84 2.15
C GLN A 486 26.25 18.33 3.27
N LEU A 487 26.76 18.33 4.49
CA LEU A 487 25.93 18.22 5.69
C LEU A 487 25.44 19.61 6.09
N TRP A 488 24.16 19.74 6.40
CA TRP A 488 23.56 21.01 6.83
C TRP A 488 22.43 20.78 7.83
N ASP A 489 22.18 21.73 8.73
CA ASP A 489 20.99 21.72 9.58
C ASP A 489 19.71 21.51 8.76
N CYS A 490 18.88 20.57 9.21
CA CYS A 490 17.63 20.28 8.52
C CYS A 490 16.72 21.52 8.55
N ASN A 491 16.44 22.09 7.38
CA ASN A 491 15.76 23.37 7.20
C ASN A 491 14.48 23.27 6.35
N GLY A 492 14.11 22.06 5.94
CA GLY A 492 12.86 21.77 5.21
C GLY A 492 12.82 22.29 3.78
N THR A 493 13.97 22.68 3.20
CA THR A 493 14.04 23.10 1.80
C THR A 493 14.23 21.90 0.87
N GLY A 494 13.83 22.04 -0.40
CA GLY A 494 14.01 20.99 -1.40
C GLY A 494 15.48 20.64 -1.70
N ALA A 495 16.44 21.42 -1.19
CA ALA A 495 17.87 21.12 -1.25
C ALA A 495 18.24 19.89 -0.43
N GLN A 496 17.38 19.51 0.52
CA GLN A 496 17.60 18.42 1.47
C GLN A 496 16.75 17.17 1.17
N THR A 497 15.90 17.24 0.15
CA THR A 497 15.05 16.13 -0.29
C THR A 497 15.77 15.28 -1.32
N TRP A 498 15.70 13.96 -1.16
CA TRP A 498 16.28 12.97 -2.05
C TRP A 498 15.27 11.86 -2.35
N GLN A 499 15.21 11.45 -3.61
CA GLN A 499 14.38 10.36 -4.09
C GLN A 499 15.29 9.26 -4.61
N TYR A 500 15.18 8.07 -4.02
CA TYR A 500 15.88 6.90 -4.50
C TYR A 500 15.10 6.23 -5.62
N ASP A 501 15.70 6.09 -6.79
CA ASP A 501 15.18 5.28 -7.89
C ASP A 501 15.78 3.88 -7.77
N ALA A 502 14.98 2.91 -7.31
CA ALA A 502 15.42 1.52 -7.16
C ALA A 502 15.71 0.82 -8.50
N GLY A 503 15.20 1.35 -9.62
CA GLY A 503 15.45 0.82 -10.97
C GLY A 503 16.81 1.26 -11.52
N THR A 504 17.25 2.47 -11.21
CA THR A 504 18.56 2.98 -11.65
C THR A 504 19.64 2.93 -10.56
N HIS A 505 19.22 2.74 -9.30
CA HIS A 505 20.02 2.92 -8.09
C HIS A 505 20.52 4.37 -7.88
N GLU A 506 19.84 5.37 -8.46
CA GLU A 506 20.24 6.77 -8.33
C GLU A 506 19.52 7.44 -7.15
N LEU A 507 20.24 8.32 -6.43
CA LEU A 507 19.64 9.23 -5.45
C LEU A 507 19.46 10.60 -6.12
N ARG A 508 18.23 10.96 -6.48
CA ARG A 508 17.90 12.20 -7.18
C ARG A 508 17.44 13.28 -6.21
N ASN A 509 18.00 14.48 -6.31
CA ASN A 509 17.45 15.65 -5.63
C ASN A 509 16.35 16.29 -6.53
N PRO A 510 15.08 16.29 -6.12
CA PRO A 510 13.98 16.75 -6.99
C PRO A 510 14.05 18.24 -7.36
N GLN A 511 14.55 19.10 -6.45
CA GLN A 511 14.68 20.55 -6.70
C GLN A 511 15.68 20.85 -7.83
N SER A 512 16.85 20.22 -7.80
CA SER A 512 17.87 20.41 -8.85
C SER A 512 17.60 19.57 -10.10
N GLY A 513 16.80 18.51 -9.97
CA GLY A 513 16.56 17.50 -11.00
C GLY A 513 17.74 16.56 -11.25
N ARG A 514 18.80 16.66 -10.45
CA ARG A 514 20.10 16.00 -10.61
C ARG A 514 20.34 14.90 -9.58
N CYS A 515 21.32 14.04 -9.85
CA CYS A 515 21.63 12.86 -9.05
C CYS A 515 22.87 13.07 -8.17
N LEU A 516 22.90 12.41 -7.00
CA LEU A 516 24.05 12.31 -6.12
C LEU A 516 25.18 11.58 -6.86
N ASP A 517 26.31 12.25 -7.01
CA ASP A 517 27.42 11.83 -7.86
C ASP A 517 28.75 11.93 -7.11
N ALA A 518 29.55 10.86 -7.16
CA ALA A 518 30.94 10.86 -6.73
C ALA A 518 31.79 11.58 -7.78
N ALA A 519 32.23 12.80 -7.46
CA ALA A 519 32.83 13.74 -8.38
C ALA A 519 34.03 13.14 -9.14
N GLY A 520 34.00 13.25 -10.46
CA GLY A 520 35.03 12.67 -11.35
C GLY A 520 34.72 11.24 -11.80
N GLY A 521 33.66 10.60 -11.30
CA GLY A 521 33.21 9.29 -11.71
C GLY A 521 34.18 8.15 -11.32
N ALA A 522 34.14 7.06 -12.08
CA ALA A 522 35.00 5.89 -11.84
C ALA A 522 36.43 6.12 -12.36
N PRO A 523 37.47 5.50 -11.75
CA PRO A 523 37.40 4.58 -10.61
C PRO A 523 37.11 5.31 -9.29
N LEU A 524 36.20 4.72 -8.52
CA LEU A 524 35.84 5.24 -7.19
C LEU A 524 36.98 5.01 -6.21
N HIS A 525 37.28 6.01 -5.39
CA HIS A 525 38.42 6.00 -4.45
C HIS A 525 38.12 6.74 -3.14
N ASP A 526 38.93 6.46 -2.13
CA ASP A 526 38.77 7.03 -0.78
C ASP A 526 38.93 8.55 -0.74
N GLY A 527 38.02 9.22 -0.05
CA GLY A 527 37.97 10.67 0.09
C GLY A 527 37.33 11.40 -1.10
N GLN A 528 36.84 10.67 -2.11
CA GLN A 528 36.18 11.26 -3.27
C GLN A 528 34.90 12.00 -2.84
N LYS A 529 34.75 13.25 -3.29
CA LYS A 529 33.70 14.17 -2.83
C LYS A 529 32.40 14.00 -3.59
N LEU A 530 31.28 14.26 -2.90
CA LEU A 530 29.95 14.21 -3.49
C LEU A 530 29.52 15.57 -4.04
N ILE A 531 28.89 15.52 -5.21
CA ILE A 531 28.27 16.64 -5.92
C ILE A 531 26.89 16.21 -6.44
N ILE A 532 26.11 17.16 -6.94
CA ILE A 532 25.01 16.84 -7.86
C ILE A 532 25.49 16.92 -9.31
N TRP A 533 25.07 15.99 -10.15
CA TRP A 533 25.36 15.99 -11.58
C TRP A 533 24.15 15.50 -12.39
N ASP A 534 24.13 15.77 -13.69
CA ASP A 534 23.08 15.25 -14.57
C ASP A 534 22.96 13.73 -14.40
N CYS A 535 21.75 13.19 -14.28
CA CYS A 535 21.56 11.76 -14.06
C CYS A 535 21.94 10.98 -15.33
N TRP A 536 22.97 10.14 -15.24
CA TRP A 536 23.54 9.41 -16.38
C TRP A 536 23.78 7.92 -16.09
N LYS A 537 23.32 7.41 -14.93
CA LYS A 537 23.34 5.99 -14.54
C LYS A 537 24.75 5.38 -14.45
N GLY A 538 25.76 6.24 -14.29
CA GLY A 538 27.16 5.84 -14.17
C GLY A 538 27.50 5.19 -12.82
N PRO A 539 28.63 4.46 -12.71
CA PRO A 539 29.03 3.81 -11.46
C PRO A 539 29.17 4.75 -10.26
N GLY A 540 29.47 6.04 -10.49
CA GLY A 540 29.55 7.08 -9.46
C GLY A 540 28.21 7.68 -9.03
N GLN A 541 27.10 7.28 -9.65
CA GLN A 541 25.74 7.70 -9.29
C GLN A 541 24.86 6.56 -8.78
N ARG A 542 25.42 5.35 -8.64
CA ARG A 542 24.68 4.16 -8.24
C ARG A 542 24.97 3.83 -6.78
N TRP A 543 23.90 3.79 -6.00
CA TRP A 543 23.91 3.65 -4.55
C TRP A 543 23.07 2.44 -4.13
N THR A 544 23.64 1.62 -3.25
CA THR A 544 22.89 0.64 -2.47
C THR A 544 22.50 1.33 -1.17
N VAL A 545 21.19 1.37 -0.89
CA VAL A 545 20.62 2.14 0.22
C VAL A 545 20.00 1.19 1.23
#